data_AF-A0A1M7R4X2-F1
#
_entry.id   AF-A0A1M7R4X2-F1
#
_cell.length_a   1.000
_cell.length_b   1.000
_cell.length_c   1.000
_cell.angle_alpha   90.00
_cell.angle_beta   90.00
_cell.angle_gamma   90.00
#
_symmetry.space_group_name_H-M   'P 1'
#
loop_
_entity.id
_entity.type
_entity.pdbx_description
1 polymer ?
#
loop_
_entity_poly.entity_id
_entity_poly.type
_entity_poly.pdbx_seq_one_letter_code
_entity_poly.pdbx_strand_id
1 'polypeptide(L)'
;MSAPEKVFGLLILHREQKPLIEKHCFGDCGKVSMGGIISDPATGGLMVCCEAACPWLDKQTDEAYGTTMSFGRPHDVYLRLLTDAPATGSAA
;
A
#
# COMPACT_ATOMS: atom_id res chain seq x y z
N MET A 1 -10.10 -23.81 0.33
CA MET A 1 -9.01 -22.82 0.31
C MET A 1 -9.66 -21.45 0.19
N SER A 2 -9.42 -20.53 1.13
CA SER A 2 -9.97 -19.17 1.06
C SER A 2 -9.30 -18.39 -0.07
N ALA A 3 -10.03 -17.48 -0.71
CA ALA A 3 -9.45 -16.57 -1.70
C ALA A 3 -8.35 -15.70 -1.07
N PRO A 4 -7.30 -15.31 -1.82
CA PRO A 4 -6.24 -14.44 -1.32
C PRO A 4 -6.80 -13.08 -0.90
N GLU A 5 -6.29 -12.56 0.23
CA GLU A 5 -6.69 -11.25 0.75
C GLU A 5 -5.99 -10.14 -0.04
N LYS A 6 -6.75 -9.15 -0.52
CA LYS A 6 -6.20 -8.01 -1.26
C LYS A 6 -5.50 -7.04 -0.31
N VAL A 7 -4.23 -6.73 -0.59
CA VAL A 7 -3.43 -5.74 0.14
C VAL A 7 -2.70 -4.79 -0.79
N PHE A 8 -2.22 -3.69 -0.25
CA PHE A 8 -1.59 -2.63 -1.01
C PHE A 8 -0.14 -2.41 -0.58
N GLY A 9 0.78 -2.53 -1.53
CA GLY A 9 2.20 -2.23 -1.38
C GLY A 9 2.48 -0.76 -1.68
N LEU A 10 3.11 -0.07 -0.72
CA LEU A 10 3.54 1.32 -0.81
C LEU A 10 5.06 1.37 -0.97
N LEU A 11 5.54 2.13 -1.95
CA LEU A 11 6.95 2.23 -2.34
C LEU A 11 7.79 3.07 -1.35
N ILE A 12 7.96 2.60 -0.12
CA ILE A 12 8.57 3.39 0.98
C ILE A 12 10.02 3.80 0.72
N LEU A 13 10.74 3.08 -0.15
CA LEU A 13 12.12 3.41 -0.51
C LEU A 13 12.21 4.30 -1.76
N HIS A 14 11.12 4.50 -2.49
CA HIS A 14 11.11 5.34 -3.68
C HIS A 14 11.14 6.82 -3.28
N ARG A 15 12.06 7.59 -3.89
CA ARG A 15 12.37 8.99 -3.51
C ARG A 15 11.13 9.89 -3.46
N GLU A 16 10.22 9.74 -4.42
CA GLU A 16 9.03 10.60 -4.53
C GLU A 16 7.90 10.15 -3.62
N GLN A 17 7.86 8.86 -3.25
CA GLN A 17 6.76 8.29 -2.48
C GLN A 17 7.05 8.30 -0.98
N LYS A 18 8.32 8.17 -0.59
CA LYS A 18 8.72 8.17 0.82
C LYS A 18 8.16 9.36 1.62
N PRO A 19 8.28 10.63 1.18
CA PRO A 19 7.75 11.76 1.95
C PRO A 19 6.23 11.72 2.08
N LEU A 20 5.51 11.26 1.04
CA LEU A 20 4.05 11.14 1.06
C LEU A 20 3.59 10.03 2.00
N ILE A 21 4.28 8.90 2.02
CA ILE A 21 3.99 7.78 2.93
C ILE A 21 4.29 8.20 4.37
N GLU A 22 5.42 8.86 4.62
CA GLU A 22 5.75 9.37 5.96
C GLU A 22 4.71 10.38 6.45
N LYS A 23 4.28 11.30 5.59
CA LYS A 23 3.29 12.32 5.92
C LYS A 23 1.89 11.72 6.15
N HIS A 24 1.38 10.96 5.19
CA HIS A 24 -0.02 10.56 5.20
C HIS A 24 -0.25 9.18 5.82
N CYS A 25 0.66 8.23 5.64
CA CYS A 25 0.47 6.89 6.19
C CYS A 25 0.93 6.78 7.63
N PHE A 26 2.08 7.38 7.99
CA PHE A 26 2.56 7.41 9.37
C PHE A 26 2.03 8.61 10.17
N GLY A 27 1.63 9.70 9.50
CA GLY A 27 0.97 10.85 10.13
C GLY A 27 -0.55 10.72 10.14
N ASP A 28 -1.21 11.15 9.05
CA ASP A 28 -2.67 11.35 9.02
C ASP A 28 -3.50 10.07 9.24
N CYS A 29 -3.09 8.96 8.63
CA CYS A 29 -3.85 7.71 8.61
C CYS A 29 -3.47 6.77 9.76
N GLY A 30 -2.17 6.49 9.94
CA GLY A 30 -1.64 5.62 11.00
C GLY A 30 -1.92 4.13 10.87
N LYS A 31 -2.57 3.66 9.79
CA LYS A 31 -3.06 2.27 9.63
C LYS A 31 -2.16 1.35 8.80
N VAL A 32 -0.98 1.82 8.40
CA VAL A 32 -0.03 0.95 7.68
C VAL A 32 0.58 -0.08 8.63
N SER A 33 0.75 -1.31 8.14
CA SER A 33 1.36 -2.38 8.93
C SER A 33 2.86 -2.13 9.03
N MET A 34 3.33 -1.79 10.23
CA MET A 34 4.76 -1.73 10.57
C MET A 34 5.36 -3.12 10.86
N GLY A 35 4.55 -4.17 10.83
CA GLY A 35 4.94 -5.54 11.20
C GLY A 35 5.85 -6.26 10.20
N GLY A 36 6.21 -5.62 9.09
CA GLY A 36 7.15 -6.16 8.10
C GLY A 36 7.13 -5.39 6.79
N ILE A 37 8.28 -5.32 6.12
CA ILE A 37 8.42 -4.81 4.75
C ILE A 37 8.47 -6.02 3.82
N ILE A 38 7.71 -5.99 2.72
CA ILE A 38 7.89 -6.97 1.65
C ILE A 38 9.16 -6.57 0.91
N SER A 39 10.21 -7.39 1.00
CA SER A 39 11.44 -7.20 0.23
C SER A 39 11.15 -7.51 -1.24
N ASP A 40 11.25 -6.49 -2.09
CA ASP A 40 10.97 -6.62 -3.52
C ASP A 40 12.20 -6.16 -4.31
N PRO A 41 12.80 -7.01 -5.18
CA PRO A 41 14.01 -6.65 -5.91
C PRO A 41 13.85 -5.43 -6.84
N ALA A 42 12.64 -5.18 -7.36
CA ALA A 42 12.40 -4.08 -8.29
C ALA A 42 12.21 -2.74 -7.58
N THR A 43 11.55 -2.73 -6.41
CA THR A 43 11.18 -1.51 -5.69
C THR A 43 11.95 -1.32 -4.38
N GLY A 44 12.78 -2.29 -4.00
CA GLY A 44 13.55 -2.37 -2.76
C GLY A 44 12.71 -2.86 -1.58
N GLY A 45 11.59 -2.20 -1.29
CA GLY A 45 10.73 -2.55 -0.17
C GLY A 45 9.34 -1.94 -0.25
N LEU A 46 8.33 -2.75 0.08
CA LEU A 46 6.94 -2.32 0.15
C LEU A 46 6.41 -2.34 1.57
N MET A 47 5.87 -1.20 2.01
CA MET A 47 5.03 -1.12 3.20
C MET A 47 3.62 -1.61 2.86
N VAL A 48 3.00 -2.36 3.77
CA VAL A 48 1.68 -2.95 3.53
C VAL A 48 0.57 -2.11 4.12
N CYS A 49 -0.44 -1.81 3.32
CA CYS A 49 -1.70 -1.17 3.71
C CYS A 49 -2.87 -2.10 3.40
N CYS A 50 -3.81 -2.24 4.33
CA CYS A 50 -5.01 -3.07 4.17
C CYS A 50 -6.28 -2.25 3.94
N GLU A 51 -6.20 -0.91 3.97
CA GLU A 51 -7.38 -0.05 3.81
C GLU A 51 -7.90 -0.10 2.37
N ALA A 52 -9.17 -0.42 2.20
CA ALA A 52 -9.80 -0.49 0.88
C ALA A 52 -9.80 0.88 0.17
N ALA A 53 -10.09 1.95 0.91
CA ALA A 53 -10.10 3.33 0.40
C ALA A 53 -8.90 4.12 0.93
N CYS A 54 -8.34 5.00 0.09
CA CYS A 54 -7.24 5.88 0.46
C CYS A 54 -7.54 7.30 -0.06
N PRO A 55 -7.69 8.30 0.83
CA PRO A 55 -7.94 9.70 0.42
C PRO A 55 -6.80 10.30 -0.39
N TRP A 56 -5.60 9.76 -0.28
CA TRP A 56 -4.37 10.27 -0.88
C TRP A 56 -3.94 9.45 -2.10
N LEU A 57 -4.83 8.61 -2.64
CA LEU A 57 -4.53 7.74 -3.77
C LEU A 57 -4.34 8.55 -5.06
N ASP A 58 -3.18 8.42 -5.69
CA ASP A 58 -2.96 8.87 -7.06
C ASP A 58 -3.34 7.76 -8.04
N LYS A 59 -2.65 6.62 -7.93
CA LYS A 59 -2.79 5.48 -8.84
C LYS A 59 -2.65 4.17 -8.09
N GLN A 60 -3.28 3.15 -8.65
CA GLN A 60 -3.16 1.77 -8.21
C GLN A 60 -3.08 0.86 -9.42
N THR A 61 -2.43 -0.29 -9.28
CA THR A 61 -2.54 -1.36 -10.28
C THR A 61 -3.95 -1.95 -10.28
N ASP A 62 -4.46 -2.28 -11.47
CA ASP A 62 -5.74 -3.00 -11.63
C ASP A 62 -5.59 -4.50 -11.38
N GLU A 63 -4.39 -5.03 -11.67
CA GLU A 63 -4.01 -6.42 -11.45
C GLU A 63 -3.02 -6.54 -10.28
N ALA A 64 -2.92 -7.75 -9.70
CA ALA A 64 -1.98 -8.04 -8.65
C ALA A 64 -0.54 -7.95 -9.20
N TYR A 65 0.30 -7.15 -8.54
CA TYR A 65 1.73 -7.06 -8.84
C TYR A 65 2.47 -8.33 -8.44
N GLY A 66 2.01 -8.98 -7.37
CA GLY A 66 2.56 -10.23 -6.88
C GLY A 66 1.78 -10.77 -5.71
N THR A 67 2.29 -11.82 -5.07
CA THR A 67 1.65 -12.48 -3.94
C THR A 67 2.61 -12.61 -2.77
N THR A 68 2.10 -12.53 -1.55
CA THR A 68 2.88 -12.79 -0.32
C THR A 68 2.08 -13.64 0.68
N MET A 69 2.78 -14.24 1.64
CA MET A 69 2.17 -14.94 2.77
C MET A 69 2.30 -14.08 4.02
N SER A 70 1.19 -13.78 4.68
CA SER A 70 1.16 -13.07 5.96
C SER A 70 0.17 -13.74 6.90
N PHE A 71 0.54 -13.92 8.17
CA PHE A 71 -0.28 -14.62 9.17
C PHE A 71 -0.81 -16.00 8.69
N GLY A 72 -0.03 -16.73 7.89
CA GLY A 72 -0.42 -18.03 7.34
C GLY A 72 -1.48 -17.98 6.23
N ARG A 73 -1.77 -16.81 5.67
CA ARG A 73 -2.77 -16.62 4.60
C ARG A 73 -2.13 -15.99 3.34
N PRO A 74 -2.57 -16.40 2.14
CA PRO A 74 -2.13 -15.77 0.90
C PRO A 74 -2.73 -14.38 0.75
N HIS A 75 -1.92 -13.43 0.30
CA HIS A 75 -2.33 -12.07 0.00
C HIS A 75 -1.87 -11.69 -1.41
N ASP A 76 -2.77 -11.06 -2.15
CA ASP A 76 -2.45 -10.44 -3.44
C ASP A 76 -2.04 -8.99 -3.21
N VAL A 77 -0.84 -8.64 -3.66
CA VAL A 77 -0.25 -7.32 -3.46
C VAL A 77 -0.50 -6.47 -4.70
N TYR A 78 -1.14 -5.32 -4.50
CA TYR A 78 -1.37 -4.31 -5.52
C TYR A 78 -0.53 -3.08 -5.18
N LEU A 79 0.10 -2.44 -6.16
CA LEU A 79 0.92 -1.26 -5.88
C LEU A 79 0.03 -0.02 -5.80
N ARG A 80 0.32 0.85 -4.83
CA ARG A 80 -0.31 2.18 -4.70
C ARG A 80 0.73 3.29 -4.72
N LEU A 81 0.40 4.32 -5.49
CA LEU A 81 1.06 5.61 -5.44
C LEU A 81 0.18 6.61 -4.72
N LEU A 82 0.81 7.45 -3.92
CA LEU A 82 0.16 8.53 -3.18
C LEU A 82 0.39 9.87 -3.87
N THR A 83 -0.46 10.83 -3.53
CA THR A 83 -0.37 12.24 -3.87
C THR A 83 -0.70 13.12 -2.66
N ASP A 84 -0.22 14.35 -2.66
CA ASP A 84 -0.54 15.39 -1.67
C ASP A 84 -1.88 16.09 -1.94
N ALA A 85 -2.49 15.85 -3.10
CA ALA A 85 -3.82 16.35 -3.44
C ALA A 85 -4.84 15.26 -3.08
N PRO A 86 -5.70 15.44 -2.06
CA PRO A 86 -6.67 14.41 -1.71
C PRO A 86 -7.59 14.16 -2.90
N ALA A 87 -7.82 12.90 -3.21
CA ALA A 87 -8.81 12.47 -4.19
C ALA A 87 -10.14 13.09 -3.78
N THR A 88 -10.62 14.06 -4.56
CA THR A 88 -11.83 14.79 -4.25
C THR A 88 -13.02 13.86 -4.50
N GLY A 89 -13.37 13.05 -3.50
CA GLY A 89 -14.53 12.16 -3.55
C GLY A 89 -14.21 10.71 -3.20
N SER A 90 -14.34 10.38 -1.91
CA SER A 90 -15.10 9.20 -1.52
C SER A 90 -15.56 9.35 -0.07
N ALA A 91 -16.43 10.33 0.15
CA ALA A 91 -17.40 10.28 1.24
C ALA A 91 -18.74 9.92 0.59
N ALA A 92 -19.10 8.64 0.65
CA ALA A 92 -20.46 8.10 0.58
C ALA A 92 -20.41 6.64 1.05
#